data_AF-A0A7Y0DHG3-F1
#
_entry.id   AF-A0A7Y0DHG3-F1
#
_cell.length_a   1.000
_cell.length_b   1.000
_cell.length_c   1.000
_cell.angle_alpha   90.00
_cell.angle_beta   90.00
_cell.angle_gamma   90.00
#
_symmetry.space_group_name_H-M   'P 1'
#
loop_
_entity.id
_entity.type
_entity.pdbx_description
1 polymer ?
#
loop_
_entity_poly.entity_id
_entity_poly.type
_entity_poly.pdbx_seq_one_letter_code
_entity_poly.pdbx_strand_id
1 'polypeptide(L)'
;AKATAWQKVIDTQGLPNQTVDAVAQGFVRVHDTSLLAPYIEKYHAMLTTVWAARTHAIAESIVEGFYPVALANRELADASQSWLDANPDASAGLRRVVSENRDGVTRALAAQQRDES
;
A
#
# COMPACT_ATOMS: atom_id res chain seq x y z
N ALA A 1 -7.15 16.51 0.59
CA ALA A 1 -7.06 15.62 1.78
C ALA A 1 -6.05 14.49 1.61
N LYS A 2 -6.23 13.54 0.67
CA LYS A 2 -5.30 12.41 0.49
C LYS A 2 -3.86 12.85 0.15
N ALA A 3 -3.70 13.85 -0.71
CA ALA A 3 -2.37 14.39 -1.05
C ALA A 3 -1.64 14.93 0.20
N THR A 4 -2.35 15.65 1.06
CA THR A 4 -1.81 16.17 2.32
C THR A 4 -1.43 15.06 3.30
N ALA A 5 -2.25 14.01 3.42
CA ALA A 5 -1.94 12.85 4.26
C ALA A 5 -0.70 12.10 3.76
N TRP A 6 -0.60 11.94 2.43
CA TRP A 6 0.55 11.33 1.76
C TRP A 6 1.84 12.11 2.02
N GLN A 7 1.86 13.40 1.69
CA GLN A 7 3.05 14.26 1.88
C GLN A 7 3.51 14.30 3.34
N LYS A 8 2.56 14.34 4.28
CA LYS A 8 2.91 14.34 5.71
C LYS A 8 3.68 13.09 6.11
N VAL A 9 3.28 11.89 5.67
CA VAL A 9 3.89 10.65 6.14
C VAL A 9 5.10 10.22 5.32
N ILE A 10 5.01 10.40 4.00
CA ILE A 10 6.02 9.92 3.06
C ILE A 10 7.15 10.93 2.91
N ASP A 11 6.82 12.24 2.85
CA ASP A 11 7.82 13.28 2.56
C ASP A 11 8.39 13.95 3.82
N THR A 12 7.76 13.76 5.00
CA THR A 12 8.26 14.35 6.27
C THR A 12 8.95 13.31 7.13
N GLN A 13 10.23 13.55 7.45
CA GLN A 13 11.01 12.75 8.41
C GLN A 13 10.67 13.18 9.85
N GLY A 14 10.59 12.23 10.78
CA GLY A 14 10.45 12.53 12.23
C GLY A 14 9.03 12.68 12.78
N LEU A 15 7.99 12.21 12.08
CA LEU A 15 6.65 12.11 12.66
C LEU A 15 6.64 11.08 13.81
N PRO A 16 5.91 11.34 14.92
CA PRO A 16 5.67 10.33 15.94
C PRO A 16 4.97 9.10 15.35
N ASN A 17 5.41 7.90 15.73
CA ASN A 17 4.88 6.62 15.20
C ASN A 17 3.35 6.54 15.24
N GLN A 18 2.75 6.96 16.36
CA GLN A 18 1.29 6.97 16.52
C GLN A 18 0.58 7.87 15.49
N THR A 19 1.21 8.95 15.04
CA THR A 19 0.68 9.81 13.98
C THR A 19 0.78 9.14 12.61
N VAL A 20 1.87 8.40 12.35
CA VAL A 20 2.03 7.62 11.13
C VAL A 20 0.95 6.53 11.03
N ASP A 21 0.76 5.75 12.10
CA ASP A 21 -0.24 4.67 12.15
C ASP A 21 -1.66 5.21 11.95
N ALA A 22 -2.02 6.29 12.65
CA ALA A 22 -3.35 6.89 12.54
C ALA A 22 -3.64 7.44 11.13
N VAL A 23 -2.64 8.04 10.48
CA VAL A 23 -2.80 8.54 9.11
C VAL A 23 -2.89 7.39 8.11
N ALA A 24 -2.07 6.35 8.27
CA ALA A 24 -2.09 5.16 7.43
C ALA A 24 -3.46 4.47 7.47
N GLN A 25 -3.98 4.20 8.67
CA GLN A 25 -5.30 3.57 8.85
C GLN A 25 -6.47 4.41 8.27
N GLY A 26 -6.35 5.73 8.29
CA GLY A 26 -7.34 6.65 7.70
C GLY A 26 -7.18 6.85 6.18
N PHE A 27 -6.04 6.46 5.60
CA PHE A 27 -5.74 6.72 4.20
C PHE A 27 -6.59 5.88 3.25
N VAL A 28 -6.84 4.61 3.58
CA VAL A 28 -7.60 3.69 2.72
C VAL A 28 -9.10 3.73 2.94
N ARG A 29 -9.56 4.36 4.04
CA ARG A 29 -10.99 4.58 4.30
C ARG A 29 -11.49 5.74 3.45
N VAL A 30 -12.27 5.43 2.42
CA VAL A 30 -12.92 6.38 1.51
C VAL A 30 -14.33 5.90 1.14
N HIS A 31 -15.23 6.85 0.91
CA HIS A 31 -16.55 6.55 0.32
C HIS A 31 -16.48 6.39 -1.20
N ASP A 32 -15.58 7.13 -1.85
CA ASP A 32 -15.29 7.05 -3.28
C ASP A 32 -13.89 6.46 -3.48
N THR A 33 -13.81 5.23 -3.98
CA THR A 33 -12.57 4.49 -4.19
C THR A 33 -11.75 5.04 -5.36
N SER A 34 -12.35 5.79 -6.29
CA SER A 34 -11.62 6.40 -7.41
C SER A 34 -10.53 7.37 -6.94
N LEU A 35 -10.70 7.96 -5.74
CA LEU A 35 -9.71 8.81 -5.09
C LEU A 35 -8.40 8.09 -4.75
N LEU A 36 -8.40 6.75 -4.74
CA LEU A 36 -7.22 5.92 -4.47
C LEU A 36 -6.47 5.52 -5.75
N ALA A 37 -7.09 5.62 -6.94
CA ALA A 37 -6.46 5.17 -8.18
C ALA A 37 -5.09 5.83 -8.45
N PRO A 38 -4.89 7.14 -8.24
CA PRO A 38 -3.57 7.77 -8.42
C PRO A 38 -2.50 7.31 -7.42
N TYR A 39 -2.88 6.53 -6.41
CA TYR A 39 -1.97 6.04 -5.37
C TYR A 39 -1.47 4.63 -5.61
N ILE A 40 -1.97 3.92 -6.63
CA ILE A 40 -1.38 2.64 -7.04
C ILE A 40 0.09 2.86 -7.40
N GLU A 41 0.36 3.78 -8.33
CA GLU A 41 1.74 4.09 -8.75
C GLU A 41 2.58 4.65 -7.60
N LYS A 42 2.03 5.63 -6.87
CA LYS A 42 2.75 6.29 -5.76
C LYS A 42 3.11 5.32 -4.64
N TYR A 43 2.22 4.39 -4.32
CA TYR A 43 2.48 3.31 -3.35
C TYR A 43 3.67 2.49 -3.77
N HIS A 44 3.69 1.94 -4.98
CA HIS A 44 4.79 1.09 -5.41
C HIS A 44 6.12 1.87 -5.51
N ALA A 45 6.07 3.14 -5.93
CA ALA A 45 7.26 4.00 -6.04
C ALA A 45 7.91 4.32 -4.68
N MET A 46 7.14 4.37 -3.58
CA MET A 46 7.70 4.74 -2.27
C MET A 46 8.34 3.57 -1.51
N LEU A 47 8.02 2.32 -1.86
CA LEU A 47 8.25 1.14 -1.02
C LEU A 47 9.70 0.98 -0.57
N THR A 48 10.64 0.97 -1.52
CA THR A 48 12.06 0.77 -1.23
C THR A 48 12.64 1.91 -0.39
N THR A 49 12.25 3.14 -0.71
CA THR A 49 12.69 4.36 -0.01
C THR A 49 12.20 4.36 1.44
N VAL A 50 10.91 4.11 1.67
CA VAL A 50 10.33 4.07 3.02
C VAL A 50 10.95 2.95 3.85
N TRP A 51 11.11 1.77 3.25
CA TRP A 51 11.66 0.62 3.96
C TRP A 51 13.11 0.83 4.40
N ALA A 52 13.91 1.53 3.60
CA ALA A 52 15.30 1.86 3.93
C ALA A 52 15.42 3.01 4.95
N ALA A 53 14.48 3.96 4.95
CA ALA A 53 14.59 5.19 5.74
C ALA A 53 13.95 5.11 7.13
N ARG A 54 13.17 4.07 7.43
CA ARG A 54 12.40 3.94 8.68
C ARG A 54 12.87 2.74 9.49
N THR A 55 12.53 2.71 10.77
CA THR A 55 12.65 1.48 11.55
C THR A 55 11.70 0.41 10.98
N HIS A 56 12.04 -0.86 11.15
CA HIS A 56 11.24 -1.98 10.60
C HIS A 56 9.75 -1.85 10.93
N ALA A 57 9.43 -1.63 12.21
CA ALA A 57 8.04 -1.48 12.65
C ALA A 57 7.30 -0.32 11.96
N ILE A 58 7.96 0.84 11.80
CA ILE A 58 7.33 1.99 11.12
C ILE A 58 7.17 1.74 9.62
N ALA A 59 8.19 1.14 8.98
CA ALA A 59 8.12 0.77 7.57
C ALA A 59 6.96 -0.19 7.29
N GLU A 60 6.83 -1.25 8.10
CA GLU A 60 5.76 -2.23 8.01
C GLU A 60 4.38 -1.57 8.16
N SER A 61 4.17 -0.77 9.21
CA SER A 61 2.94 0.02 9.38
C SER A 61 2.59 0.90 8.16
N ILE A 62 3.58 1.59 7.57
CA ILE A 62 3.35 2.46 6.40
C ILE A 62 2.97 1.61 5.19
N VAL A 63 3.72 0.55 4.90
CA VAL A 63 3.49 -0.31 3.72
C VAL A 63 2.13 -0.99 3.83
N GLU A 64 1.75 -1.50 5.00
CA GLU A 64 0.44 -2.11 5.19
C GLU A 64 -0.69 -1.07 5.09
N GLY A 65 -0.58 0.04 5.81
CA GLY A 65 -1.69 0.98 5.94
C GLY A 65 -1.92 1.86 4.71
N PHE A 66 -0.93 2.08 3.85
CA PHE A 66 -1.08 2.87 2.63
C PHE A 66 -1.39 2.04 1.38
N TYR A 67 -1.40 0.72 1.47
CA TYR A 67 -1.78 -0.14 0.36
C TYR A 67 -3.26 0.10 -0.01
N PRO A 68 -3.61 0.50 -1.25
CA PRO A 68 -4.95 0.95 -1.60
C PRO A 68 -5.96 -0.20 -1.81
N VAL A 69 -6.01 -1.13 -0.87
CA VAL A 69 -6.78 -2.39 -0.91
C VAL A 69 -8.27 -2.19 -1.24
N ALA A 70 -8.86 -1.05 -0.87
CA ALA A 70 -10.25 -0.74 -1.15
C ALA A 70 -10.57 -0.63 -2.66
N LEU A 71 -9.56 -0.47 -3.52
CA LEU A 71 -9.76 -0.57 -4.97
C LEU A 71 -10.11 -1.99 -5.40
N ALA A 72 -9.54 -3.01 -4.75
CA ALA A 72 -9.73 -4.43 -5.01
C ALA A 72 -9.86 -4.79 -6.51
N ASN A 73 -9.05 -4.15 -7.36
CA ASN A 73 -9.16 -4.24 -8.82
C ASN A 73 -7.92 -4.93 -9.42
N ARG A 74 -8.03 -5.31 -10.71
CA ARG A 74 -6.94 -5.97 -11.44
C ARG A 74 -5.69 -5.08 -11.55
N GLU A 75 -5.87 -3.78 -11.77
CA GLU A 75 -4.78 -2.81 -11.88
C GLU A 75 -3.86 -2.83 -10.65
N LEU A 76 -4.44 -2.84 -9.44
CA LEU A 76 -3.68 -2.91 -8.20
C LEU A 76 -2.96 -4.25 -8.03
N ALA A 77 -3.61 -5.36 -8.38
CA ALA A 77 -3.00 -6.69 -8.31
C ALA A 77 -1.79 -6.79 -9.27
N ASP A 78 -1.96 -6.34 -10.50
CA ASP A 78 -0.93 -6.39 -11.54
C ASP A 78 0.26 -5.46 -11.22
N ALA A 79 -0.01 -4.27 -10.67
CA ALA A 79 1.04 -3.36 -10.21
C ALA A 79 1.85 -3.97 -9.05
N SER A 80 1.17 -4.62 -8.09
CA SER A 80 1.82 -5.28 -6.95
C SER A 80 2.69 -6.45 -7.42
N GLN A 81 2.19 -7.25 -8.36
CA GLN A 81 2.95 -8.34 -8.99
C GLN A 81 4.16 -7.80 -9.74
N SER A 82 3.96 -6.78 -10.58
CA SER A 82 5.04 -6.17 -11.37
C SER A 82 6.16 -5.60 -10.48
N TRP A 83 5.79 -5.00 -9.34
CA TRP A 83 6.78 -4.53 -8.37
C TRP A 83 7.58 -5.69 -7.76
N LEU A 84 6.94 -6.80 -7.39
CA LEU A 84 7.61 -7.99 -6.83
C LEU A 84 8.59 -8.63 -7.82
N ASP A 85 8.23 -8.66 -9.10
CA ASP A 85 9.04 -9.22 -10.18
C ASP A 85 10.24 -8.30 -10.50
N ALA A 86 10.03 -6.99 -10.49
CA ALA A 86 11.07 -6.00 -10.76
C ALA A 86 12.06 -5.81 -9.58
N ASN A 87 11.71 -6.26 -8.37
CA ASN A 87 12.52 -6.06 -7.17
C ASN A 87 12.90 -7.39 -6.50
N PRO A 88 13.64 -8.29 -7.19
CA PRO A 88 14.04 -9.58 -6.62
C PRO A 88 14.96 -9.43 -5.40
N ASP A 89 15.76 -8.35 -5.37
CA ASP A 89 16.76 -8.11 -4.33
C ASP A 89 16.25 -7.20 -3.19
N ALA A 90 14.97 -6.80 -3.23
CA ALA A 90 14.37 -6.10 -2.09
C ALA A 90 14.34 -6.98 -0.84
N SER A 91 14.31 -6.34 0.33
CA SER A 91 14.33 -7.07 1.61
C SER A 91 13.22 -8.13 1.67
N ALA A 92 13.52 -9.30 2.24
CA ALA A 92 12.55 -10.39 2.34
C ALA A 92 11.27 -9.97 3.09
N GLY A 93 11.41 -9.13 4.12
CA GLY A 93 10.29 -8.56 4.86
C GLY A 93 9.37 -7.70 3.98
N LEU A 94 9.95 -6.78 3.19
CA LEU A 94 9.17 -5.92 2.30
C LEU A 94 8.45 -6.74 1.23
N ARG A 95 9.17 -7.67 0.58
CA ARG A 95 8.59 -8.55 -0.45
C ARG A 95 7.45 -9.40 0.10
N ARG A 96 7.58 -9.89 1.34
CA ARG A 96 6.51 -10.63 2.04
C ARG A 96 5.26 -9.77 2.18
N VAL A 97 5.37 -8.56 2.74
CA VAL A 97 4.21 -7.67 2.96
C VAL A 97 3.51 -7.34 1.64
N VAL A 98 4.26 -7.02 0.59
CA VAL A 98 3.67 -6.71 -0.74
C VAL A 98 2.98 -7.95 -1.34
N SER A 99 3.55 -9.14 -1.21
CA SER A 99 2.91 -10.38 -1.66
C SER A 99 1.62 -10.67 -0.92
N GLU A 100 1.60 -10.53 0.41
CA GLU A 100 0.40 -10.74 1.23
C GLU A 100 -0.73 -9.77 0.86
N ASN A 101 -0.38 -8.50 0.63
CA ASN A 101 -1.29 -7.46 0.15
C ASN A 101 -1.88 -7.76 -1.24
N ARG A 102 -1.04 -8.20 -2.19
CA ARG A 102 -1.48 -8.66 -3.52
C ARG A 102 -2.45 -9.83 -3.39
N ASP A 103 -2.12 -10.82 -2.56
CA ASP A 103 -2.95 -12.02 -2.39
C ASP A 103 -4.31 -11.69 -1.79
N GLY A 104 -4.38 -10.70 -0.89
CA GLY A 104 -5.63 -10.14 -0.39
C GLY A 104 -6.54 -9.63 -1.51
N VAL A 105 -5.99 -8.85 -2.44
CA VAL A 105 -6.73 -8.31 -3.59
C VAL A 105 -7.15 -9.41 -4.56
N THR A 106 -6.26 -10.35 -4.88
CA THR A 106 -6.58 -11.49 -5.75
C THR A 106 -7.73 -12.32 -5.19
N ARG A 107 -7.75 -12.56 -3.86
CA ARG A 107 -8.87 -13.25 -3.20
C ARG A 107 -10.18 -12.45 -3.27
N ALA A 108 -10.13 -11.13 -3.08
CA ALA A 108 -11.31 -10.28 -3.17
C ALA A 108 -11.91 -10.28 -4.59
N LEU A 109 -11.08 -10.19 -5.62
CA LEU A 109 -11.49 -10.31 -7.02
C LEU A 109 -12.16 -11.66 -7.34
N ALA A 110 -11.57 -12.75 -6.85
CA ALA A 110 -12.14 -14.09 -7.04
C ALA A 110 -13.45 -14.32 -6.28
N ALA A 111 -13.71 -13.57 -5.20
CA ALA A 111 -14.99 -13.59 -4.49
C ALA A 111 -16.06 -12.82 -5.27
N GLN A 112 -15.74 -11.60 -5.74
CA GLN A 112 -16.65 -10.77 -6.54
C GLN A 112 -17.14 -11.51 -7.80
N GLN A 113 -16.23 -12.17 -8.54
CA GLN A 113 -16.59 -12.93 -9.73
C GLN A 113 -17.54 -14.11 -9.46
N ARG A 114 -17.51 -14.67 -8.25
CA ARG A 114 -18.41 -15.77 -7.85
C ARG A 114 -19.75 -15.27 -7.35
N ASP A 115 -19.81 -14.08 -6.78
CA ASP A 115 -21.07 -13.46 -6.33
C ASP A 115 -21.87 -12.90 -7.53
N GLU A 116 -21.20 -12.57 -8.63
CA GLU A 116 -21.81 -12.09 -9.89
C GLU A 116 -22.35 -13.21 -10.80
N SER A 117 -22.12 -14.48 -10.46
CA SER A 117 -22.50 -15.67 -11.24
C SER A 117 -23.69 -16.43 -10.65
#